data_AF-A0A6N9BB59-F1
#
_entry.id   AF-A0A6N9BB59-F1
#
_cell.length_a   1.000
_cell.length_b   1.000
_cell.length_c   1.000
_cell.angle_alpha   90.00
_cell.angle_beta   90.00
_cell.angle_gamma   90.00
#
_symmetry.space_group_name_H-M   'P 1'
#
loop_
_entity.id
_entity.type
_entity.pdbx_description
1 polymer ?
#
loop_
_entity_poly.entity_id
_entity_poly.type
_entity_poly.pdbx_seq_one_letter_code
_entity_poly.pdbx_strand_id
1 'polypeptide(L)'
;MGDVPEEAVKQRRRGRTQPKGRQVEPEALAEVQALLADAPREREFLIEYLHLIQGRFGHLSARHLAALAEEMRLAMAEVWEVATFYAHLDAVKEDEEAPPALTLRVCDSLSCELAGAPALLESLRSAFPEARVVTAPCMGRCDCAPVVEAGHRHVDRATPESVRAAVSGEAVHATAAPPEGDYAQFRACLEGRRTREEVTAEIEAAGLRGMGGAGFPSARKWGFVRAGPKPRHLTVNADEGEPGTFKDRLFLETAPAAVLEGALIAAWAVEADTITIYLRDEYPVAREIMAAEIERLGALAPPGGVHLRRGAGAYICGEESAMIESIEGKRGLPRHRPPYVAQVGLHGRPTLVHNVETLYWMPAILERGAAWFADTGRHGGKGWRAYSVSGRVKEPGVKIVPAGVTARELIEEFSGGMSDGRAFKAYLPGGASGGILPASLADIPLDFGKLEPHGCFTGSGAVVVLADGDDIGAAALNLMRFFAYESCGQCTPCRVGTEKAALLMAEPAWDRNVLEDLAAVMADASICGLGQAAPNPLRCAMKYFPEDVGL
;
A
#
# COMPACT_ATOMS: atom_id res chain seq x y z
N MET A 1 -50.56 51.66 18.09
CA MET A 1 -49.89 52.06 16.84
C MET A 1 -48.80 53.04 17.22
N GLY A 2 -47.61 52.51 17.50
CA GLY A 2 -46.42 53.31 17.80
C GLY A 2 -45.46 53.14 16.64
N ASP A 3 -45.04 54.26 16.06
CA ASP A 3 -44.11 54.34 14.93
C ASP A 3 -42.79 53.64 15.26
N VAL A 4 -42.49 52.60 14.49
CA VAL A 4 -41.14 52.05 14.41
C VAL A 4 -40.36 52.95 13.45
N PRO A 5 -39.24 53.56 13.85
CA PRO A 5 -38.45 54.40 12.97
C PRO A 5 -38.00 53.65 11.71
N GLU A 6 -38.33 54.22 10.56
CA GLU A 6 -38.05 53.70 9.20
C GLU A 6 -36.54 53.57 8.89
N GLU A 7 -35.67 54.04 9.78
CA GLU A 7 -34.21 53.91 9.68
C GLU A 7 -33.65 52.55 10.13
N ALA A 8 -34.43 51.72 10.84
CA ALA A 8 -33.96 50.41 11.31
C ALA A 8 -33.95 49.31 10.22
N VAL A 9 -34.50 49.59 9.02
CA VAL A 9 -34.65 48.59 7.92
C VAL A 9 -33.58 48.76 6.82
N LYS A 10 -32.65 49.73 6.96
CA LYS A 10 -31.57 49.99 5.97
C LYS A 10 -30.18 49.51 6.37
N GLN A 11 -30.05 48.56 7.29
CA GLN A 11 -28.84 47.70 7.35
C GLN A 11 -29.06 46.43 6.52
N ARG A 12 -29.37 46.60 5.23
CA ARG A 12 -29.13 45.56 4.23
C ARG A 12 -27.62 45.27 4.27
N ARG A 13 -27.28 44.09 4.79
CA ARG A 13 -25.96 43.44 4.75
C ARG A 13 -25.11 44.04 3.63
N ARG A 14 -24.15 44.90 3.98
CA ARG A 14 -23.01 45.18 3.09
C ARG A 14 -22.44 43.81 2.76
N GLY A 15 -22.63 43.35 1.52
CA GLY A 15 -21.98 42.15 1.02
C GLY A 15 -20.49 42.29 1.32
N ARG A 16 -19.87 41.22 1.83
CA ARG A 16 -18.44 41.24 2.13
C ARG A 16 -17.70 41.71 0.86
N THR A 17 -16.84 42.71 1.01
CA THR A 17 -16.04 43.28 -0.08
C THR A 17 -14.95 42.34 -0.55
N GLN A 18 -14.66 41.29 0.22
CA GLN A 18 -13.74 40.22 -0.15
C GLN A 18 -14.47 38.86 -0.12
N PRO A 19 -14.21 37.98 -1.10
CA PRO A 19 -14.66 36.59 -1.06
C PRO A 19 -14.21 35.91 0.24
N LYS A 20 -14.99 34.95 0.73
CA LYS A 20 -14.54 34.05 1.81
C LYS A 20 -13.52 33.07 1.24
N GLY A 21 -12.38 32.90 1.91
CA GLY A 21 -11.34 31.93 1.53
C GLY A 21 -10.01 32.59 1.17
N ARG A 22 -8.98 31.75 0.98
CA ARG A 22 -7.67 32.19 0.46
C ARG A 22 -7.88 32.83 -0.91
N GLN A 23 -7.33 34.04 -1.10
CA GLN A 23 -7.40 34.71 -2.39
C GLN A 23 -6.38 34.06 -3.33
N VAL A 24 -6.80 33.81 -4.56
CA VAL A 24 -5.92 33.23 -5.58
C VAL A 24 -5.02 34.33 -6.13
N GLU A 25 -3.72 34.11 -6.06
CA GLU A 25 -2.74 35.02 -6.63
C GLU A 25 -2.66 34.78 -8.15
N PRO A 26 -2.75 35.83 -9.00
CA PRO A 26 -2.69 35.67 -10.45
C PRO A 26 -1.40 34.99 -10.94
N GLU A 27 -0.28 35.23 -10.26
CA GLU A 27 1.01 34.60 -10.58
C GLU A 27 1.00 33.10 -10.26
N ALA A 28 0.53 32.70 -9.08
CA ALA A 28 0.40 31.29 -8.72
C ALA A 28 -0.56 30.54 -9.66
N LEU A 29 -1.64 31.19 -10.09
CA LEU A 29 -2.56 30.63 -11.06
C LEU A 29 -1.89 30.42 -12.43
N ALA A 30 -1.14 31.41 -12.91
CA ALA A 30 -0.40 31.29 -14.17
C ALA A 30 0.67 30.19 -14.11
N GLU A 31 1.37 30.06 -12.98
CA GLU A 31 2.34 28.98 -12.74
C GLU A 31 1.68 27.59 -12.80
N VAL A 32 0.54 27.41 -12.12
CA VAL A 32 -0.22 26.15 -12.13
C VAL A 32 -0.76 25.87 -13.53
N GLN A 33 -1.35 26.85 -14.21
CA GLN A 33 -1.86 26.69 -15.58
C GLN A 33 -0.76 26.28 -16.56
N ALA A 34 0.42 26.91 -16.46
CA ALA A 34 1.56 26.56 -17.28
C ALA A 34 2.06 25.14 -17.00
N LEU A 35 2.04 24.72 -15.73
CA LEU A 35 2.48 23.38 -15.31
C LEU A 35 1.51 22.28 -15.76
N LEU A 36 0.20 22.53 -15.69
CA LEU A 36 -0.84 21.59 -16.11
C LEU A 36 -1.01 21.56 -17.63
N ALA A 37 -0.67 22.66 -18.33
CA ALA A 37 -0.79 22.79 -19.78
C ALA A 37 -2.17 22.35 -20.29
N ASP A 38 -2.24 21.31 -21.13
CA ASP A 38 -3.47 20.75 -21.70
C ASP A 38 -3.99 19.51 -20.94
N ALA A 39 -3.37 19.15 -19.80
CA ALA A 39 -3.77 17.98 -19.01
C ALA A 39 -5.20 18.11 -18.47
N PRO A 40 -5.96 17.03 -18.31
CA PRO A 40 -7.41 17.15 -18.15
C PRO A 40 -7.78 17.54 -16.70
N ARG A 41 -8.83 18.35 -16.49
CA ARG A 41 -9.13 19.00 -15.19
C ARG A 41 -10.10 18.19 -14.31
N GLU A 42 -10.29 16.90 -14.58
CA GLU A 42 -11.11 16.04 -13.74
C GLU A 42 -10.47 15.81 -12.38
N ARG A 43 -11.33 15.60 -11.38
CA ARG A 43 -10.91 15.41 -9.98
C ARG A 43 -9.89 14.28 -9.81
N GLU A 44 -10.01 13.20 -10.57
CA GLU A 44 -9.12 12.03 -10.45
C GLU A 44 -7.63 12.35 -10.68
N PHE A 45 -7.32 13.46 -11.36
CA PHE A 45 -5.94 13.92 -11.56
C PHE A 45 -5.41 14.78 -10.40
N LEU A 46 -6.20 15.06 -9.36
CA LEU A 46 -5.79 15.94 -8.26
C LEU A 46 -4.47 15.49 -7.62
N ILE A 47 -4.33 14.21 -7.27
CA ILE A 47 -3.11 13.70 -6.64
C ILE A 47 -1.91 13.76 -7.59
N GLU A 48 -2.13 13.49 -8.89
CA GLU A 48 -1.07 13.63 -9.91
C GLU A 48 -0.59 15.09 -10.01
N TYR A 49 -1.51 16.06 -9.94
CA TYR A 49 -1.16 17.48 -9.95
C TYR A 49 -0.50 17.96 -8.66
N LEU A 50 -0.85 17.37 -7.51
CA LEU A 50 -0.11 17.62 -6.28
C LEU A 50 1.33 17.12 -6.39
N HIS A 51 1.54 15.91 -6.92
CA HIS A 51 2.90 15.42 -7.22
C HIS A 51 3.65 16.33 -8.19
N LEU A 52 2.99 16.81 -9.23
CA LEU A 52 3.59 17.68 -10.24
C LEU A 52 4.01 19.03 -9.67
N ILE A 53 3.15 19.68 -8.88
CA ILE A 53 3.46 20.94 -8.18
C ILE A 53 4.61 20.72 -7.21
N GLN A 54 4.54 19.69 -6.37
CA GLN A 54 5.63 19.38 -5.42
C GLN A 54 6.95 19.11 -6.15
N GLY A 55 6.94 18.34 -7.23
CA GLY A 55 8.15 18.09 -8.02
C GLY A 55 8.74 19.38 -8.62
N ARG A 56 7.89 20.35 -8.99
CA ARG A 56 8.33 21.62 -9.58
C ARG A 56 8.83 22.64 -8.56
N PHE A 57 8.23 22.70 -7.38
CA PHE A 57 8.46 23.74 -6.36
C PHE A 57 9.09 23.22 -5.06
N GLY A 58 9.31 21.91 -4.95
CA GLY A 58 9.88 21.22 -3.77
C GLY A 58 8.89 20.98 -2.63
N HIS A 59 7.71 21.61 -2.66
CA HIS A 59 6.66 21.47 -1.65
C HIS A 59 5.32 21.98 -2.22
N LEU A 60 4.24 21.80 -1.46
CA LEU A 60 2.90 22.27 -1.79
C LEU A 60 2.57 23.53 -0.98
N SER A 61 2.89 24.69 -1.52
CA SER A 61 2.59 25.97 -0.85
C SER A 61 1.09 26.27 -0.84
N ALA A 62 0.62 27.00 0.18
CA ALA A 62 -0.78 27.43 0.28
C ALA A 62 -1.27 28.22 -0.95
N ARG A 63 -0.41 29.05 -1.57
CA ARG A 63 -0.75 29.81 -2.79
C ARG A 63 -0.95 28.90 -4.01
N HIS A 64 -0.11 27.87 -4.16
CA HIS A 64 -0.24 26.89 -5.26
C HIS A 64 -1.46 26.01 -5.09
N LEU A 65 -1.76 25.58 -3.85
CA LEU A 65 -2.97 24.79 -3.58
C LEU A 65 -4.25 25.61 -3.82
N ALA A 66 -4.26 26.90 -3.48
CA ALA A 66 -5.38 27.78 -3.80
C ALA A 66 -5.55 27.96 -5.32
N ALA A 67 -4.46 28.14 -6.05
CA ALA A 67 -4.47 28.22 -7.51
C ALA A 67 -4.96 26.91 -8.17
N LEU A 68 -4.50 25.75 -7.68
CA LEU A 68 -4.96 24.45 -8.17
C LEU A 68 -6.46 24.24 -7.91
N ALA A 69 -6.95 24.65 -6.73
CA ALA A 69 -8.38 24.58 -6.41
C ALA A 69 -9.23 25.41 -7.39
N GLU A 70 -8.80 26.63 -7.72
CA GLU A 70 -9.47 27.48 -8.71
C GLU A 70 -9.44 26.86 -10.11
N GLU A 71 -8.26 26.42 -10.55
CA GLU A 71 -8.05 25.84 -11.89
C GLU A 71 -8.89 24.56 -12.11
N MET A 72 -8.96 23.69 -11.09
CA MET A 72 -9.75 22.45 -11.14
C MET A 72 -11.22 22.65 -10.74
N ARG A 73 -11.61 23.86 -10.34
CA ARG A 73 -12.95 24.18 -9.80
C ARG A 73 -13.36 23.31 -8.61
N LEU A 74 -12.42 23.02 -7.73
CA LEU A 74 -12.62 22.28 -6.48
C LEU A 74 -12.66 23.25 -5.29
N ALA A 75 -13.31 22.86 -4.20
CA ALA A 75 -13.20 23.68 -2.99
C ALA A 75 -11.77 23.58 -2.44
N MET A 76 -11.22 24.71 -2.00
CA MET A 76 -9.87 24.73 -1.40
C MET A 76 -9.75 23.80 -0.19
N ALA A 77 -10.83 23.63 0.59
CA ALA A 77 -10.85 22.65 1.68
C ALA A 77 -10.61 21.22 1.19
N GLU A 78 -11.20 20.83 0.04
CA GLU A 78 -11.03 19.49 -0.51
C GLU A 78 -9.59 19.25 -0.99
N VAL A 79 -9.00 20.23 -1.69
CA VAL A 79 -7.60 20.17 -2.14
C VAL A 79 -6.66 20.08 -0.94
N TRP A 80 -6.89 20.89 0.09
CA TRP A 80 -6.07 20.89 1.31
C TRP A 80 -6.20 19.58 2.10
N GLU A 81 -7.42 19.05 2.26
CA GLU A 81 -7.67 17.78 2.93
C GLU A 81 -6.99 16.60 2.23
N VAL A 82 -6.94 16.63 0.89
CA VAL A 82 -6.20 15.62 0.10
C VAL A 82 -4.69 15.81 0.30
N ALA A 83 -4.17 17.02 0.12
CA ALA A 83 -2.74 17.31 0.24
C ALA A 83 -2.17 16.98 1.63
N THR A 84 -2.96 17.09 2.69
CA THR A 84 -2.51 16.82 4.07
C THR A 84 -2.78 15.39 4.56
N PHE A 85 -3.47 14.57 3.78
CA PHE A 85 -3.76 13.18 4.14
C PHE A 85 -2.62 12.23 3.78
N TYR A 86 -1.89 12.52 2.70
CA TYR A 86 -0.88 11.65 2.12
C TYR A 86 0.52 12.02 2.64
N ALA A 87 1.27 11.04 3.18
CA ALA A 87 2.52 11.31 3.90
C ALA A 87 3.66 11.85 3.00
N HIS A 88 3.57 11.62 1.69
CA HIS A 88 4.60 12.07 0.74
C HIS A 88 4.32 13.46 0.17
N LEU A 89 3.21 14.09 0.55
CA LEU A 89 2.84 15.44 0.11
C LEU A 89 3.14 16.45 1.21
N ASP A 90 4.13 17.30 0.96
CA ASP A 90 4.60 18.33 1.88
C ASP A 90 3.78 19.61 1.74
N ALA A 91 2.61 19.64 2.36
CA ALA A 91 1.77 20.84 2.44
C ALA A 91 2.33 21.86 3.44
N VAL A 92 2.56 23.09 2.97
CA VAL A 92 3.16 24.19 3.76
C VAL A 92 2.20 25.37 3.82
N LYS A 93 1.90 25.85 5.03
CA LYS A 93 1.08 27.05 5.25
C LYS A 93 1.89 28.33 5.01
N GLU A 94 1.18 29.45 4.89
CA GLU A 94 1.75 30.78 4.63
C GLU A 94 2.85 31.21 5.62
N ASP A 95 2.74 30.74 6.88
CA ASP A 95 3.62 31.12 7.97
C ASP A 95 4.66 30.03 8.32
N GLU A 96 4.68 28.93 7.56
CA GLU A 96 5.55 27.78 7.77
C GLU A 96 6.77 27.83 6.83
N GLU A 97 7.95 27.47 7.33
CA GLU A 97 9.16 27.39 6.50
C GLU A 97 9.08 26.20 5.53
N ALA A 98 9.53 26.42 4.30
CA ALA A 98 9.64 25.35 3.33
C ALA A 98 10.63 24.26 3.80
N PRO A 99 10.36 22.98 3.51
CA PRO A 99 11.28 21.92 3.87
C PRO A 99 12.63 22.10 3.14
N PRO A 100 13.74 21.66 3.76
CA PRO A 100 15.02 21.53 3.08
C PRO A 100 14.92 20.79 1.75
N ALA A 101 15.72 21.22 0.76
CA ALA A 101 15.71 20.66 -0.59
C ALA A 101 16.03 19.15 -0.63
N LEU A 102 16.82 18.67 0.35
CA LEU A 102 17.09 17.25 0.55
C LEU A 102 16.27 16.74 1.73
N THR A 103 15.41 15.77 1.48
CA THR A 103 14.79 14.95 2.52
C THR A 103 15.37 13.54 2.49
N LEU A 104 15.85 13.09 3.65
CA LEU A 104 16.24 11.71 3.91
C LEU A 104 15.16 11.06 4.76
N ARG A 105 14.53 9.99 4.25
CA ARG A 105 13.54 9.21 4.98
C ARG A 105 14.14 7.89 5.40
N VAL A 106 14.19 7.62 6.70
CA VAL A 106 14.70 6.37 7.26
C VAL A 106 13.54 5.45 7.58
N CYS A 107 13.52 4.25 6.98
CA CYS A 107 12.47 3.28 7.23
C CYS A 107 12.46 2.86 8.72
N ASP A 108 11.32 3.01 9.39
CA ASP A 108 11.14 2.67 10.81
C ASP A 108 10.37 1.36 11.05
N SER A 109 10.03 0.64 9.99
CA SER A 109 9.38 -0.68 10.10
C SER A 109 10.27 -1.72 10.79
N LEU A 110 9.64 -2.73 11.39
CA LEU A 110 10.28 -3.77 12.21
C LEU A 110 11.60 -4.32 11.64
N SER A 111 11.65 -4.76 10.37
CA SER A 111 12.89 -5.32 9.80
C SER A 111 14.04 -4.30 9.75
N CYS A 112 13.75 -3.01 9.55
CA CYS A 112 14.74 -1.93 9.59
C CYS A 112 15.12 -1.58 11.03
N GLU A 113 14.17 -1.59 11.97
CA GLU A 113 14.46 -1.41 13.40
C GLU A 113 15.41 -2.49 13.92
N LEU A 114 15.13 -3.77 13.61
CA LEU A 114 15.99 -4.91 13.94
C LEU A 114 17.40 -4.82 13.33
N ALA A 115 17.54 -4.08 12.23
CA ALA A 115 18.79 -3.84 11.52
C ALA A 115 19.50 -2.54 11.96
N GLY A 116 18.97 -1.82 12.95
CA GLY A 116 19.62 -0.65 13.55
C GLY A 116 19.19 0.71 12.99
N ALA A 117 18.02 0.80 12.34
CA ALA A 117 17.50 2.05 11.80
C ALA A 117 17.44 3.23 12.81
N PRO A 118 17.11 3.05 14.11
CA PRO A 118 17.14 4.16 15.07
C PRO A 118 18.52 4.80 15.23
N ALA A 119 19.58 4.00 15.27
CA ALA A 119 20.95 4.51 15.36
C ALA A 119 21.40 5.17 14.04
N LEU A 120 20.96 4.62 12.90
CA LEU A 120 21.20 5.21 11.59
C LEU A 120 20.52 6.58 11.47
N LEU A 121 19.29 6.74 11.95
CA LEU A 121 18.56 8.01 11.94
C LEU A 121 19.35 9.13 12.63
N GLU A 122 19.85 8.87 13.84
CA GLU A 122 20.64 9.85 14.60
C GLU A 122 22.00 10.14 13.94
N SER A 123 22.61 9.12 13.34
CA SER A 123 23.86 9.28 12.59
C SER A 123 23.65 10.16 11.35
N LEU A 124 22.54 10.00 10.63
CA LEU A 124 22.21 10.80 9.45
C LEU A 124 21.85 12.24 9.82
N ARG A 125 21.11 12.47 10.91
CA ARG A 125 20.86 13.83 11.44
C ARG A 125 22.15 14.59 11.70
N SER A 126 23.16 13.89 12.23
CA SER A 126 24.47 14.46 12.51
C SER A 126 25.31 14.66 11.23
N ALA A 127 25.19 13.74 10.26
CA ALA A 127 26.00 13.72 9.04
C ALA A 127 25.50 14.65 7.92
N PHE A 128 24.23 15.09 8.00
CA PHE A 128 23.53 15.95 7.03
C PHE A 128 22.70 17.03 7.75
N PRO A 129 23.33 17.97 8.48
CA PRO A 129 22.61 19.01 9.24
C PRO A 129 21.76 19.96 8.36
N GLU A 130 22.08 20.05 7.06
CA GLU A 130 21.35 20.81 6.07
C GLU A 130 20.13 20.08 5.47
N ALA A 131 19.99 18.78 5.72
CA ALA A 131 18.91 17.95 5.19
C ALA A 131 17.79 17.75 6.22
N ARG A 132 16.56 17.54 5.72
CA ARG A 132 15.46 17.08 6.56
C ARG A 132 15.58 15.56 6.74
N VAL A 133 15.90 15.10 7.94
CA VAL A 133 16.03 13.67 8.25
C VAL A 133 14.87 13.20 9.12
N VAL A 134 13.98 12.40 8.54
CA VAL A 134 12.72 11.94 9.15
C VAL A 134 12.60 10.41 9.07
N THR A 135 11.69 9.83 9.86
CA THR A 135 11.29 8.44 9.67
C THR A 135 10.26 8.31 8.56
N ALA A 136 10.10 7.11 8.03
CA ALA A 136 9.01 6.77 7.13
C ALA A 136 8.59 5.30 7.30
N PRO A 137 7.33 4.97 6.95
CA PRO A 137 6.83 3.61 6.92
C PRO A 137 7.62 2.67 6.00
N CYS A 138 7.25 1.39 5.99
CA CYS A 138 7.89 0.35 5.20
C CYS A 138 7.95 0.69 3.69
N MET A 139 9.16 0.79 3.13
CA MET A 139 9.39 1.08 1.70
C MET A 139 9.40 -0.18 0.80
N GLY A 140 8.91 -1.32 1.28
CA GLY A 140 8.88 -2.57 0.51
C GLY A 140 10.26 -3.12 0.18
N ARG A 141 11.21 -2.97 1.11
CA ARG A 141 12.63 -3.36 0.96
C ARG A 141 13.17 -4.09 2.19
N CYS A 142 12.32 -4.82 2.91
CA CYS A 142 12.69 -5.43 4.19
C CYS A 142 13.78 -6.50 4.07
N ASP A 143 14.01 -7.04 2.88
CA ASP A 143 15.12 -7.93 2.54
C ASP A 143 16.49 -7.24 2.49
N CYS A 144 16.48 -5.92 2.34
CA CYS A 144 17.66 -5.06 2.23
C CYS A 144 17.85 -4.13 3.44
N ALA A 145 17.18 -4.40 4.57
CA ALA A 145 17.21 -3.55 5.75
C ALA A 145 18.65 -3.30 6.32
N PRO A 146 18.91 -2.11 6.92
CA PRO A 146 18.04 -0.95 7.01
C PRO A 146 18.01 -0.15 5.69
N VAL A 147 16.92 0.57 5.43
CA VAL A 147 16.69 1.29 4.17
C VAL A 147 16.47 2.77 4.40
N VAL A 148 17.06 3.59 3.52
CA VAL A 148 16.90 5.05 3.50
C VAL A 148 16.47 5.48 2.10
N GLU A 149 15.46 6.32 2.00
CA GLU A 149 15.14 7.06 0.78
C GLU A 149 15.86 8.43 0.83
N ALA A 150 16.66 8.72 -0.18
CA ALA A 150 17.28 10.03 -0.41
C ALA A 150 16.71 10.63 -1.70
N GLY A 151 15.82 11.62 -1.57
CA GLY A 151 15.03 12.09 -2.71
C GLY A 151 14.03 11.02 -3.15
N HIS A 152 14.21 10.43 -4.33
CA HIS A 152 13.46 9.25 -4.80
C HIS A 152 14.31 7.98 -4.88
N ARG A 153 15.56 8.03 -4.39
CA ARG A 153 16.50 6.92 -4.47
C ARG A 153 16.51 6.15 -3.17
N HIS A 154 16.25 4.84 -3.26
CA HIS A 154 16.41 3.94 -2.13
C HIS A 154 17.87 3.49 -2.00
N VAL A 155 18.38 3.54 -0.78
CA VAL A 155 19.69 3.06 -0.37
C VAL A 155 19.46 1.82 0.48
N ASP A 156 19.81 0.67 -0.09
CA ASP A 156 19.74 -0.63 0.56
C ASP A 156 20.94 -0.79 1.52
N ARG A 157 20.74 -1.51 2.64
CA ARG A 157 21.74 -1.74 3.70
C ARG A 157 22.46 -0.45 4.09
N ALA A 158 21.66 0.58 4.33
CA ALA A 158 22.13 1.96 4.37
C ALA A 158 23.13 2.22 5.51
N THR A 159 24.18 2.99 5.20
CA THR A 159 25.11 3.60 6.13
C THR A 159 25.22 5.09 5.81
N PRO A 160 25.72 5.95 6.72
CA PRO A 160 25.95 7.35 6.41
C PRO A 160 26.81 7.57 5.14
N GLU A 161 27.80 6.71 4.91
CA GLU A 161 28.67 6.75 3.72
C GLU A 161 27.92 6.37 2.45
N SER A 162 27.12 5.29 2.48
CA SER A 162 26.36 4.86 1.30
C SER A 162 25.28 5.88 0.93
N VAL A 163 24.65 6.52 1.92
CA VAL A 163 23.71 7.63 1.70
C VAL A 163 24.43 8.85 1.10
N ARG A 164 25.62 9.21 1.60
CA ARG A 164 26.42 10.32 1.03
C ARG A 164 26.77 10.07 -0.42
N ALA A 165 27.19 8.85 -0.75
CA ALA A 165 27.46 8.44 -2.12
C ALA A 165 26.19 8.57 -3.00
N ALA A 166 25.05 8.11 -2.49
CA ALA A 166 23.77 8.15 -3.20
C ALA A 166 23.28 9.58 -3.48
N VAL A 167 23.48 10.52 -2.55
CA VAL A 167 23.13 11.95 -2.71
C VAL A 167 24.07 12.66 -3.70
N SER A 168 25.35 12.27 -3.74
CA SER A 168 26.35 12.89 -4.62
C SER A 168 26.33 12.41 -6.07
N GLY A 169 25.74 11.24 -6.34
CA GLY A 169 25.67 10.66 -7.68
C GLY A 169 24.54 11.23 -8.53
N GLU A 170 24.69 11.17 -9.85
CA GLU A 170 23.59 11.46 -10.78
C GLU A 170 22.43 10.46 -10.59
N ALA A 171 21.20 10.94 -10.75
CA ALA A 171 19.99 10.13 -10.60
C ALA A 171 19.91 9.10 -11.73
N VAL A 172 20.28 7.85 -11.44
CA VAL A 172 20.03 6.72 -12.32
C VAL A 172 19.37 5.63 -11.51
N HIS A 173 18.06 5.43 -11.72
CA HIS A 173 17.37 4.18 -11.39
C HIS A 173 17.89 3.11 -12.35
N ALA A 174 19.12 2.63 -12.12
CA ALA A 174 19.73 1.66 -12.99
C ALA A 174 19.05 0.30 -12.78
N THR A 175 18.13 -0.05 -13.68
CA THR A 175 17.65 -1.43 -13.84
C THR A 175 17.86 -1.90 -15.27
N ALA A 176 18.27 -3.16 -15.41
CA ALA A 176 18.22 -3.82 -16.72
C ALA A 176 16.76 -3.82 -17.19
N ALA A 177 16.53 -3.46 -18.45
CA ALA A 177 15.19 -3.53 -19.02
C ALA A 177 14.69 -4.98 -18.97
N PRO A 178 13.49 -5.24 -18.39
CA PRO A 178 12.92 -6.58 -18.38
C PRO A 178 12.63 -7.05 -19.82
N PRO A 179 12.58 -8.37 -20.05
CA PRO A 179 12.28 -8.92 -21.37
C PRO A 179 10.88 -8.47 -21.83
N GLU A 180 10.73 -8.24 -23.14
CA GLU A 180 9.46 -7.87 -23.74
C GLU A 180 8.46 -9.02 -23.69
N GLY A 181 7.19 -8.71 -23.38
CA GLY A 181 6.09 -9.66 -23.40
C GLY A 181 5.52 -9.88 -24.79
N ASP A 182 5.22 -11.13 -25.15
CA ASP A 182 4.51 -11.45 -26.39
C ASP A 182 2.97 -11.39 -26.26
N TYR A 183 2.45 -11.40 -25.02
CA TYR A 183 1.03 -11.41 -24.66
C TYR A 183 0.25 -12.57 -25.30
N ALA A 184 0.89 -13.74 -25.44
CA ALA A 184 0.37 -14.86 -26.21
C ALA A 184 -1.01 -15.39 -25.75
N GLN A 185 -1.25 -15.46 -24.44
CA GLN A 185 -2.52 -15.96 -23.90
C GLN A 185 -3.62 -14.91 -24.07
N PHE A 186 -3.31 -13.64 -23.87
CA PHE A 186 -4.28 -12.58 -24.13
C PHE A 186 -4.65 -12.48 -25.62
N ARG A 187 -3.67 -12.58 -26.52
CA ARG A 187 -3.93 -12.65 -27.98
C ARG A 187 -4.84 -13.83 -28.34
N ALA A 188 -4.68 -14.98 -27.68
CA ALA A 188 -5.56 -16.13 -27.88
C ALA A 188 -7.02 -15.82 -27.50
N CYS A 189 -7.24 -15.03 -26.45
CA CYS A 189 -8.58 -14.56 -26.07
C CYS A 189 -9.17 -13.60 -27.12
N LEU A 190 -8.37 -12.67 -27.65
CA LEU A 190 -8.82 -11.72 -28.69
C LEU A 190 -9.14 -12.40 -30.02
N GLU A 191 -8.36 -13.40 -30.41
CA GLU A 191 -8.53 -14.17 -31.64
C GLU A 191 -9.67 -15.21 -31.56
N GLY A 192 -10.31 -15.35 -30.39
CA GLY A 192 -11.39 -16.32 -30.18
C GLY A 192 -10.91 -17.77 -30.08
N ARG A 193 -9.60 -18.00 -29.90
CA ARG A 193 -9.04 -19.34 -29.61
C ARG A 193 -9.40 -19.82 -28.19
N ARG A 194 -9.79 -18.90 -27.31
CA ARG A 194 -10.35 -19.19 -25.98
C ARG A 194 -11.60 -18.35 -25.75
N THR A 195 -12.64 -18.96 -25.20
CA THR A 195 -13.85 -18.26 -24.77
C THR A 195 -13.71 -17.74 -23.33
N ARG A 196 -14.55 -16.78 -22.94
CA ARG A 196 -14.54 -16.22 -21.57
C ARG A 196 -14.91 -17.29 -20.56
N GLU A 197 -15.83 -18.17 -20.93
CA GLU A 197 -16.31 -19.28 -20.12
C GLU A 197 -15.18 -20.28 -19.86
N GLU A 198 -14.42 -20.67 -20.90
CA GLU A 198 -13.24 -21.54 -20.75
C GLU A 198 -12.17 -20.91 -19.88
N VAL A 199 -11.82 -19.64 -20.11
CA VAL A 199 -10.82 -18.93 -19.29
C VAL A 199 -11.28 -18.82 -17.84
N THR A 200 -12.56 -18.51 -17.60
CA THR A 200 -13.11 -18.43 -16.24
C THR A 200 -13.07 -19.79 -15.54
N ALA A 201 -13.47 -20.85 -16.25
CA ALA A 201 -13.47 -22.21 -15.73
C ALA A 201 -12.06 -22.72 -15.43
N GLU A 202 -11.08 -22.40 -16.28
CA GLU A 202 -9.67 -22.76 -16.08
C GLU A 202 -9.10 -22.11 -14.81
N ILE A 203 -9.36 -20.82 -14.62
CA ILE A 203 -8.92 -20.06 -13.44
C ILE A 203 -9.63 -20.55 -12.17
N GLU A 204 -10.91 -20.92 -12.28
CA GLU A 204 -11.66 -21.53 -11.18
C GLU A 204 -11.11 -22.92 -10.82
N ALA A 205 -10.85 -23.77 -11.80
CA ALA A 205 -10.29 -25.11 -11.63
C ALA A 205 -8.87 -25.06 -11.04
N ALA A 206 -8.08 -24.04 -11.39
CA ALA A 206 -6.78 -23.79 -10.77
C ALA A 206 -6.89 -23.44 -9.29
N GLY A 207 -8.07 -23.03 -8.81
CA GLY A 207 -8.28 -22.61 -7.44
C GLY A 207 -7.58 -21.29 -7.11
N LEU A 208 -7.34 -20.42 -8.10
CA LEU A 208 -6.66 -19.14 -7.90
C LEU A 208 -7.48 -18.23 -6.97
N ARG A 209 -6.82 -17.73 -5.93
CA ARG A 209 -7.40 -16.82 -4.92
C ARG A 209 -6.70 -15.46 -4.98
N GLY A 210 -7.34 -14.44 -4.44
CA GLY A 210 -6.75 -13.12 -4.28
C GLY A 210 -5.57 -13.15 -3.31
N MET A 211 -4.36 -12.92 -3.83
CA MET A 211 -3.08 -12.98 -3.10
C MET A 211 -2.74 -11.70 -2.31
N GLY A 212 -3.66 -10.72 -2.25
CA GLY A 212 -3.53 -9.52 -1.42
C GLY A 212 -3.92 -9.71 0.05
N GLY A 213 -4.25 -10.94 0.48
CA GLY A 213 -4.49 -11.29 1.88
C GLY A 213 -5.87 -11.86 2.20
N ALA A 214 -6.94 -11.36 1.58
CA ALA A 214 -8.30 -11.84 1.86
C ALA A 214 -8.60 -13.25 1.29
N GLY A 215 -7.84 -13.73 0.31
CA GLY A 215 -8.00 -15.07 -0.25
C GLY A 215 -9.35 -15.30 -0.92
N PHE A 216 -9.99 -14.28 -1.49
CA PHE A 216 -11.28 -14.49 -2.17
C PHE A 216 -11.08 -15.21 -3.53
N PRO A 217 -11.91 -16.20 -3.93
CA PRO A 217 -11.74 -16.89 -5.22
C PRO A 217 -11.86 -15.94 -6.43
N SER A 218 -10.84 -15.94 -7.29
CA SER A 218 -10.70 -14.95 -8.38
C SER A 218 -11.82 -15.05 -9.43
N ALA A 219 -12.11 -16.27 -9.92
CA ALA A 219 -13.16 -16.50 -10.90
C ALA A 219 -14.57 -16.12 -10.39
N ARG A 220 -14.85 -16.38 -9.10
CA ARG A 220 -16.11 -15.96 -8.47
C ARG A 220 -16.24 -14.44 -8.43
N LYS A 221 -15.14 -13.72 -8.14
CA LYS A 221 -15.11 -12.24 -8.15
C LYS A 221 -15.44 -11.70 -9.54
N TRP A 222 -14.95 -12.34 -10.60
CA TRP A 222 -15.27 -11.97 -11.99
C TRP A 222 -16.77 -12.06 -12.28
N GLY A 223 -17.42 -13.13 -11.82
CA GLY A 223 -18.87 -13.31 -11.98
C GLY A 223 -19.69 -12.16 -11.37
N PHE A 224 -19.32 -11.69 -10.17
CA PHE A 224 -20.01 -10.57 -9.52
C PHE A 224 -19.86 -9.26 -10.29
N VAL A 225 -18.67 -8.95 -10.80
CA VAL A 225 -18.43 -7.72 -11.56
C VAL A 225 -19.12 -7.77 -12.92
N ARG A 226 -19.04 -8.92 -13.61
CA ARG A 226 -19.66 -9.10 -14.94
C ARG A 226 -21.19 -9.07 -14.89
N ALA A 227 -21.80 -9.40 -13.75
CA ALA A 227 -23.24 -9.24 -13.54
C ALA A 227 -23.68 -7.77 -13.42
N GLY A 228 -22.75 -6.85 -13.14
CA GLY A 228 -23.03 -5.41 -13.07
C GLY A 228 -23.19 -4.75 -14.45
N PRO A 229 -23.79 -3.55 -14.51
CA PRO A 229 -23.95 -2.81 -15.76
C PRO A 229 -22.61 -2.28 -16.30
N LYS A 230 -22.52 -2.08 -17.63
CA LYS A 230 -21.41 -1.35 -18.26
C LYS A 230 -21.55 0.17 -18.05
N PRO A 231 -20.46 0.96 -18.15
CA PRO A 231 -19.06 0.52 -18.24
C PRO A 231 -18.59 -0.17 -16.96
N ARG A 232 -17.57 -1.03 -17.07
CA ARG A 232 -16.93 -1.73 -15.95
C ARG A 232 -15.44 -1.41 -15.94
N HIS A 233 -14.81 -1.52 -14.78
CA HIS A 233 -13.39 -1.20 -14.62
C HIS A 233 -12.62 -2.35 -14.01
N LEU A 234 -11.32 -2.44 -14.33
CA LEU A 234 -10.36 -3.21 -13.57
C LEU A 234 -9.41 -2.26 -12.86
N THR A 235 -9.12 -2.51 -11.60
CA THR A 235 -8.06 -1.85 -10.86
C THR A 235 -7.04 -2.88 -10.38
N VAL A 236 -5.77 -2.66 -10.65
CA VAL A 236 -4.65 -3.42 -10.10
C VAL A 236 -4.20 -2.71 -8.83
N ASN A 237 -4.30 -3.40 -7.70
CA ASN A 237 -3.77 -2.93 -6.43
C ASN A 237 -2.28 -3.32 -6.34
N ALA A 238 -1.42 -2.33 -6.58
CA ALA A 238 0.03 -2.39 -6.39
C ALA A 238 0.47 -1.44 -5.24
N ASP A 239 -0.43 -1.18 -4.28
CA ASP A 239 -0.10 -0.50 -3.03
C ASP A 239 0.35 -1.52 -1.99
N GLU A 240 1.53 -2.11 -2.22
CA GLU A 240 2.15 -3.11 -1.36
C GLU A 240 2.68 -2.48 -0.06
N GLY A 241 1.77 -1.95 0.77
CA GLY A 241 2.11 -1.17 1.96
C GLY A 241 2.31 -1.98 3.24
N GLU A 242 1.87 -3.25 3.29
CA GLU A 242 1.97 -4.10 4.49
C GLU A 242 3.45 -4.32 4.88
N PRO A 243 3.88 -3.90 6.09
CA PRO A 243 5.26 -4.03 6.53
C PRO A 243 5.79 -5.47 6.43
N GLY A 244 6.95 -5.63 5.80
CA GLY A 244 7.53 -6.94 5.50
C GLY A 244 7.16 -7.51 4.12
N THR A 245 6.22 -6.89 3.39
CA THR A 245 5.84 -7.34 2.04
C THR A 245 6.64 -6.63 0.96
N PHE A 246 7.15 -7.37 -0.02
CA PHE A 246 7.95 -6.87 -1.15
C PHE A 246 7.95 -7.84 -2.35
N LYS A 247 6.94 -8.72 -2.44
CA LYS A 247 6.78 -9.73 -3.50
C LYS A 247 6.22 -9.12 -4.79
N ASP A 248 5.32 -8.15 -4.66
CA ASP A 248 4.69 -7.49 -5.80
C ASP A 248 5.72 -6.59 -6.49
N ARG A 249 6.59 -5.92 -5.72
CA ARG A 249 7.78 -5.24 -6.26
C ARG A 249 8.59 -6.15 -7.19
N LEU A 250 8.89 -7.38 -6.76
CA LEU A 250 9.64 -8.34 -7.58
C LEU A 250 8.92 -8.57 -8.92
N PHE A 251 7.62 -8.84 -8.90
CA PHE A 251 6.87 -9.12 -10.12
C PHE A 251 6.78 -7.92 -11.05
N LEU A 252 6.56 -6.72 -10.51
CA LEU A 252 6.50 -5.49 -11.31
C LEU A 252 7.86 -5.14 -11.93
N GLU A 253 8.96 -5.36 -11.22
CA GLU A 253 10.30 -5.01 -11.70
C GLU A 253 10.91 -6.09 -12.63
N THR A 254 10.58 -7.38 -12.42
CA THR A 254 11.23 -8.49 -13.16
C THR A 254 10.34 -9.14 -14.22
N ALA A 255 9.02 -9.06 -14.08
CA ALA A 255 8.06 -9.68 -14.98
C ALA A 255 6.81 -8.80 -15.24
N PRO A 256 6.97 -7.50 -15.59
CA PRO A 256 5.86 -6.57 -15.78
C PRO A 256 4.87 -7.05 -16.84
N ALA A 257 5.37 -7.65 -17.93
CA ALA A 257 4.55 -8.19 -19.01
C ALA A 257 3.58 -9.28 -18.54
N ALA A 258 3.99 -10.17 -17.64
CA ALA A 258 3.11 -11.23 -17.11
C ALA A 258 2.01 -10.65 -16.23
N VAL A 259 2.33 -9.64 -15.40
CA VAL A 259 1.34 -8.91 -14.60
C VAL A 259 0.34 -8.20 -15.51
N LEU A 260 0.83 -7.50 -16.54
CA LEU A 260 -0.01 -6.74 -17.46
C LEU A 260 -0.87 -7.64 -18.35
N GLU A 261 -0.34 -8.77 -18.82
CA GLU A 261 -1.11 -9.77 -19.55
C GLU A 261 -2.22 -10.36 -18.67
N GLY A 262 -1.92 -10.68 -17.41
CA GLY A 262 -2.94 -11.09 -16.44
C GLY A 262 -4.03 -10.04 -16.24
N ALA A 263 -3.66 -8.75 -16.15
CA ALA A 263 -4.61 -7.64 -16.08
C ALA A 263 -5.50 -7.56 -17.31
N LEU A 264 -4.93 -7.70 -18.52
CA LEU A 264 -5.66 -7.69 -19.79
C LEU A 264 -6.65 -8.87 -19.89
N ILE A 265 -6.22 -10.08 -19.50
CA ILE A 265 -7.07 -11.27 -19.45
C ILE A 265 -8.25 -11.04 -18.49
N ALA A 266 -7.97 -10.58 -17.27
CA ALA A 266 -9.00 -10.33 -16.27
C ALA A 266 -9.98 -9.24 -16.71
N ALA A 267 -9.49 -8.14 -17.29
CA ALA A 267 -10.32 -7.06 -17.84
C ALA A 267 -11.21 -7.57 -18.97
N TRP A 268 -10.66 -8.35 -19.90
CA TRP A 268 -11.43 -8.97 -20.98
C TRP A 268 -12.49 -9.95 -20.46
N ALA A 269 -12.17 -10.74 -19.44
CA ALA A 269 -13.08 -11.71 -18.85
C ALA A 269 -14.32 -11.07 -18.21
N VAL A 270 -14.19 -9.86 -17.64
CA VAL A 270 -15.31 -9.09 -17.06
C VAL A 270 -15.87 -8.01 -17.99
N GLU A 271 -15.29 -7.85 -19.18
CA GLU A 271 -15.58 -6.78 -20.14
C GLU A 271 -15.39 -5.37 -19.52
N ALA A 272 -14.26 -5.16 -18.85
CA ALA A 272 -13.86 -3.85 -18.38
C ALA A 272 -13.35 -2.99 -19.55
N ASP A 273 -13.77 -1.72 -19.54
CA ASP A 273 -13.40 -0.75 -20.58
C ASP A 273 -12.05 -0.08 -20.27
N THR A 274 -11.65 -0.04 -18.99
CA THR A 274 -10.37 0.53 -18.54
C THR A 274 -9.66 -0.40 -17.56
N ILE A 275 -8.33 -0.30 -17.54
CA ILE A 275 -7.47 -0.85 -16.49
C ILE A 275 -6.79 0.32 -15.79
N THR A 276 -6.85 0.37 -14.46
CA THR A 276 -6.11 1.34 -13.66
C THR A 276 -5.14 0.61 -12.75
N ILE A 277 -3.84 0.88 -12.85
CA ILE A 277 -2.82 0.34 -11.97
C ILE A 277 -2.52 1.40 -10.91
N TYR A 278 -2.90 1.16 -9.67
CA TYR A 278 -2.58 2.04 -8.55
C TYR A 278 -1.29 1.56 -7.91
N LEU A 279 -0.22 2.31 -8.12
CA LEU A 279 1.13 1.95 -7.70
C LEU A 279 1.60 2.89 -6.59
N ARG A 280 2.08 2.31 -5.49
CA ARG A 280 2.65 3.09 -4.38
C ARG A 280 3.81 3.98 -4.81
N ASP A 281 4.01 5.08 -4.11
CA ASP A 281 5.02 6.07 -4.48
C ASP A 281 6.47 5.57 -4.28
N GLU A 282 6.65 4.68 -3.31
CA GLU A 282 7.93 4.10 -2.90
C GLU A 282 8.53 3.17 -3.96
N TYR A 283 7.81 2.86 -5.05
CA TYR A 283 8.27 2.01 -6.15
C TYR A 283 8.53 2.82 -7.44
N PRO A 284 9.47 3.79 -7.46
CA PRO A 284 9.74 4.62 -8.64
C PRO A 284 10.29 3.80 -9.81
N VAL A 285 11.07 2.75 -9.54
CA VAL A 285 11.61 1.83 -10.54
C VAL A 285 10.48 1.06 -11.24
N ALA A 286 9.58 0.44 -10.45
CA ALA A 286 8.41 -0.25 -11.01
C ALA A 286 7.53 0.71 -11.82
N ARG A 287 7.41 1.97 -11.40
CA ARG A 287 6.63 2.99 -12.13
C ARG A 287 7.19 3.25 -13.51
N GLU A 288 8.51 3.42 -13.64
CA GLU A 288 9.18 3.61 -14.92
C GLU A 288 9.05 2.38 -15.83
N ILE A 289 9.26 1.19 -15.28
CA ILE A 289 9.12 -0.08 -16.00
C ILE A 289 7.69 -0.28 -16.50
N MET A 290 6.70 -0.08 -15.63
CA MET A 290 5.29 -0.26 -15.98
C MET A 290 4.81 0.80 -16.98
N ALA A 291 5.27 2.05 -16.87
CA ALA A 291 4.95 3.09 -17.84
C ALA A 291 5.44 2.70 -19.25
N ALA A 292 6.70 2.28 -19.36
CA ALA A 292 7.27 1.82 -20.63
C ALA A 292 6.54 0.59 -21.19
N GLU A 293 6.15 -0.36 -20.34
CA GLU A 293 5.43 -1.56 -20.78
C GLU A 293 3.98 -1.25 -21.22
N ILE A 294 3.30 -0.30 -20.55
CA ILE A 294 1.97 0.18 -20.95
C ILE A 294 2.01 0.83 -22.34
N GLU A 295 3.02 1.66 -22.62
CA GLU A 295 3.18 2.31 -23.93
C GLU A 295 3.31 1.28 -25.06
N ARG A 296 3.94 0.13 -24.80
CA ARG A 296 4.14 -0.95 -25.78
C ARG A 296 2.87 -1.72 -26.13
N LEU A 297 1.82 -1.66 -25.31
CA LEU A 297 0.59 -2.42 -25.57
C LEU A 297 -0.05 -2.08 -26.93
N GLY A 298 0.01 -0.80 -27.33
CA GLY A 298 -0.63 -0.33 -28.55
C GLY A 298 -2.09 -0.79 -28.65
N ALA A 299 -2.41 -1.53 -29.72
CA ALA A 299 -3.77 -2.02 -29.98
C ALA A 299 -4.25 -3.14 -29.03
N LEU A 300 -3.39 -3.67 -28.14
CA LEU A 300 -3.81 -4.63 -27.11
C LEU A 300 -4.54 -3.96 -25.94
N ALA A 301 -4.38 -2.65 -25.76
CA ALA A 301 -5.05 -1.94 -24.68
C ALA A 301 -6.59 -1.97 -24.85
N PRO A 302 -7.36 -2.00 -23.75
CA PRO A 302 -8.82 -1.91 -23.82
C PRO A 302 -9.26 -0.52 -24.35
N PRO A 303 -10.53 -0.33 -24.74
CA PRO A 303 -10.99 0.90 -25.39
C PRO A 303 -10.73 2.18 -24.59
N GLY A 304 -10.85 2.14 -23.27
CA GLY A 304 -10.53 3.25 -22.37
C GLY A 304 -9.07 3.31 -21.94
N GLY A 305 -8.24 2.35 -22.34
CA GLY A 305 -6.81 2.33 -22.09
C GLY A 305 -6.40 1.73 -20.75
N VAL A 306 -5.08 1.76 -20.52
CA VAL A 306 -4.44 1.38 -19.26
C VAL A 306 -3.84 2.63 -18.63
N HIS A 307 -4.23 2.93 -17.40
CA HIS A 307 -3.80 4.12 -16.66
C HIS A 307 -2.92 3.71 -15.49
N LEU A 308 -1.72 4.26 -15.42
CA LEU A 308 -0.87 4.16 -14.23
C LEU A 308 -1.16 5.36 -13.32
N ARG A 309 -1.52 5.10 -12.07
CA ARG A 309 -1.82 6.10 -11.05
C ARG A 309 -0.81 5.98 -9.92
N ARG A 310 -0.22 7.11 -9.53
CA ARG A 310 0.79 7.20 -8.47
C ARG A 310 0.11 7.44 -7.12
N GLY A 311 0.36 6.56 -6.15
CA GLY A 311 0.00 6.77 -4.75
C GLY A 311 0.83 7.90 -4.11
N ALA A 312 0.65 8.13 -2.81
CA ALA A 312 1.36 9.22 -2.11
C ALA A 312 1.69 8.90 -0.65
N GLY A 313 2.00 7.63 -0.35
CA GLY A 313 2.43 7.18 0.97
C GLY A 313 1.29 7.11 1.98
N ALA A 314 0.35 6.17 1.79
CA ALA A 314 -0.71 5.90 2.75
C ALA A 314 -1.06 4.41 2.74
N TYR A 315 -0.68 3.66 3.78
CA TYR A 315 -0.91 2.20 3.87
C TYR A 315 -2.39 1.83 3.72
N ILE A 316 -3.29 2.67 4.21
CA ILE A 316 -4.73 2.44 4.11
C ILE A 316 -5.22 2.35 2.65
N CYS A 317 -4.51 2.94 1.69
CA CYS A 317 -4.84 2.82 0.26
C CYS A 317 -4.62 1.41 -0.31
N GLY A 318 -4.01 0.49 0.45
CA GLY A 318 -4.02 -0.94 0.14
C GLY A 318 -5.40 -1.57 0.32
N GLU A 319 -6.32 -0.93 1.06
CA GLU A 319 -7.71 -1.35 1.17
C GLU A 319 -8.48 -1.01 -0.11
N GLU A 320 -9.26 -1.97 -0.62
CA GLU A 320 -9.88 -1.92 -1.95
C GLU A 320 -10.68 -0.63 -2.24
N SER A 321 -11.43 -0.13 -1.27
CA SER A 321 -12.28 1.04 -1.43
C SER A 321 -11.55 2.36 -1.14
N ALA A 322 -10.60 2.36 -0.21
CA ALA A 322 -9.71 3.49 0.03
C ALA A 322 -8.83 3.78 -1.19
N MET A 323 -8.30 2.73 -1.85
CA MET A 323 -7.59 2.83 -3.12
C MET A 323 -8.43 3.57 -4.18
N ILE A 324 -9.72 3.21 -4.29
CA ILE A 324 -10.64 3.83 -5.25
C ILE A 324 -10.87 5.30 -4.92
N GLU A 325 -11.07 5.65 -3.65
CA GLU A 325 -11.17 7.05 -3.24
C GLU A 325 -9.89 7.83 -3.60
N SER A 326 -8.72 7.21 -3.46
CA SER A 326 -7.44 7.80 -3.88
C SER A 326 -7.38 8.02 -5.39
N ILE A 327 -7.71 7.00 -6.20
CA ILE A 327 -7.78 7.13 -7.67
C ILE A 327 -8.74 8.24 -8.09
N GLU A 328 -9.86 8.42 -7.38
CA GLU A 328 -10.85 9.49 -7.63
C GLU A 328 -10.40 10.88 -7.14
N GLY A 329 -9.15 11.03 -6.68
CA GLY A 329 -8.60 12.31 -6.22
C GLY A 329 -9.19 12.75 -4.88
N LYS A 330 -9.42 11.81 -3.96
CA LYS A 330 -9.90 12.09 -2.60
C LYS A 330 -8.93 11.53 -1.57
N ARG A 331 -9.22 11.76 -0.29
CA ARG A 331 -8.55 11.04 0.81
C ARG A 331 -8.89 9.56 0.72
N GLY A 332 -7.91 8.69 0.98
CA GLY A 332 -8.07 7.24 1.01
C GLY A 332 -8.87 6.75 2.22
N LEU A 333 -10.11 7.19 2.36
CA LEU A 333 -11.01 6.79 3.43
C LEU A 333 -11.82 5.56 2.97
N PRO A 334 -11.76 4.41 3.68
CA PRO A 334 -12.57 3.25 3.31
C PRO A 334 -14.07 3.57 3.22
N ARG A 335 -14.72 3.08 2.16
CA ARG A 335 -16.16 3.23 1.96
C ARG A 335 -16.94 2.31 2.90
N HIS A 336 -18.11 2.77 3.34
CA HIS A 336 -19.05 1.91 4.06
C HIS A 336 -19.56 0.80 3.13
N ARG A 337 -19.54 -0.44 3.61
CA ARG A 337 -20.03 -1.62 2.90
C ARG A 337 -21.29 -2.15 3.61
N PRO A 338 -22.35 -2.55 2.88
CA PRO A 338 -22.55 -2.44 1.42
C PRO A 338 -22.88 -1.00 0.94
N PRO A 339 -22.74 -0.68 -0.37
CA PRO A 339 -22.38 -1.58 -1.48
C PRO A 339 -20.88 -1.93 -1.53
N TYR A 340 -20.56 -3.09 -2.13
CA TYR A 340 -19.17 -3.50 -2.36
C TYR A 340 -18.62 -2.90 -3.65
N VAL A 341 -17.29 -2.80 -3.74
CA VAL A 341 -16.57 -2.29 -4.93
C VAL A 341 -16.93 -3.04 -6.21
N ALA A 342 -17.15 -4.36 -6.12
CA ALA A 342 -17.59 -5.17 -7.25
C ALA A 342 -18.94 -4.71 -7.85
N GLN A 343 -19.75 -3.96 -7.10
CA GLN A 343 -21.03 -3.41 -7.52
C GLN A 343 -20.92 -1.90 -7.81
N VAL A 344 -20.33 -1.15 -6.89
CA VAL A 344 -20.18 0.32 -6.94
C VAL A 344 -18.76 0.68 -6.50
N GLY A 345 -17.85 0.64 -7.46
CA GLY A 345 -16.43 0.93 -7.29
C GLY A 345 -16.04 2.26 -7.92
N LEU A 346 -15.00 2.23 -8.75
CA LEU A 346 -14.43 3.39 -9.43
C LEU A 346 -15.50 4.10 -10.26
N HIS A 347 -15.63 5.42 -10.04
CA HIS A 347 -16.62 6.28 -10.72
C HIS A 347 -18.07 5.79 -10.57
N GLY A 348 -18.35 5.08 -9.47
CA GLY A 348 -19.67 4.51 -9.17
C GLY A 348 -20.04 3.31 -10.05
N ARG A 349 -19.06 2.67 -10.71
CA ARG A 349 -19.28 1.55 -11.63
C ARG A 349 -18.75 0.22 -11.08
N PRO A 350 -19.27 -0.93 -11.55
CA PRO A 350 -18.73 -2.23 -11.15
C PRO A 350 -17.24 -2.32 -11.43
N THR A 351 -16.46 -2.60 -10.39
CA THR A 351 -14.98 -2.56 -10.48
C THR A 351 -14.40 -3.87 -9.96
N LEU A 352 -13.58 -4.50 -10.78
CA LEU A 352 -12.77 -5.64 -10.39
C LEU A 352 -11.44 -5.14 -9.81
N VAL A 353 -11.17 -5.45 -8.54
CA VAL A 353 -9.82 -5.21 -7.98
C VAL A 353 -9.05 -6.51 -7.83
N HIS A 354 -7.83 -6.55 -8.33
CA HIS A 354 -6.90 -7.66 -8.15
C HIS A 354 -5.53 -7.18 -7.65
N ASN A 355 -4.89 -8.00 -6.82
CA ASN A 355 -3.50 -7.80 -6.42
C ASN A 355 -2.56 -8.27 -7.55
N VAL A 356 -1.35 -7.69 -7.60
CA VAL A 356 -0.30 -7.97 -8.61
C VAL A 356 -0.03 -9.47 -8.76
N GLU A 357 0.29 -10.19 -7.68
CA GLU A 357 0.59 -11.63 -7.75
C GLU A 357 -0.60 -12.45 -8.28
N THR A 358 -1.83 -12.01 -7.99
CA THR A 358 -3.02 -12.72 -8.50
C THR A 358 -3.06 -12.68 -10.02
N LEU A 359 -2.69 -11.55 -10.63
CA LEU A 359 -2.64 -11.38 -12.08
C LEU A 359 -1.43 -12.08 -12.68
N TYR A 360 -0.28 -12.02 -12.01
CA TYR A 360 0.96 -12.68 -12.43
C TYR A 360 0.79 -14.17 -12.75
N TRP A 361 -0.01 -14.89 -11.95
CA TRP A 361 -0.23 -16.31 -12.16
C TRP A 361 -1.15 -16.66 -13.34
N MET A 362 -1.98 -15.72 -13.81
CA MET A 362 -3.04 -16.03 -14.79
C MET A 362 -2.49 -16.50 -16.14
N PRO A 363 -1.50 -15.83 -16.78
CA PRO A 363 -0.97 -16.30 -18.06
C PRO A 363 -0.36 -17.71 -17.96
N ALA A 364 0.40 -17.99 -16.89
CA ALA A 364 1.01 -19.30 -16.67
C ALA A 364 -0.04 -20.40 -16.44
N ILE A 365 -1.13 -20.10 -15.72
CA ILE A 365 -2.26 -21.03 -15.55
C ILE A 365 -2.89 -21.35 -16.92
N LEU A 366 -3.14 -20.35 -17.76
CA LEU A 366 -3.74 -20.58 -19.07
C LEU A 366 -2.79 -21.36 -20.00
N GLU A 367 -1.50 -21.07 -19.96
CA GLU A 367 -0.49 -21.75 -20.78
C GLU A 367 -0.32 -23.22 -20.38
N ARG A 368 -0.18 -23.50 -19.07
CA ARG A 368 0.22 -24.82 -18.55
C ARG A 368 -0.94 -25.67 -18.05
N GLY A 369 -2.12 -25.07 -17.93
CA GLY A 369 -3.35 -25.69 -17.45
C GLY A 369 -3.54 -25.58 -15.94
N ALA A 370 -4.80 -25.69 -15.53
CA ALA A 370 -5.27 -25.55 -14.15
C ALA A 370 -4.62 -26.58 -13.21
N ALA A 371 -4.44 -27.82 -13.70
CA ALA A 371 -3.81 -28.90 -12.93
C ALA A 371 -2.36 -28.57 -12.55
N TRP A 372 -1.59 -27.93 -13.44
CA TRP A 372 -0.21 -27.53 -13.13
C TRP A 372 -0.14 -26.62 -11.89
N PHE A 373 -1.11 -25.72 -11.74
CA PHE A 373 -1.19 -24.86 -10.57
C PHE A 373 -1.79 -25.62 -9.37
N ALA A 374 -2.97 -26.21 -9.54
CA ALA A 374 -3.74 -26.82 -8.45
C ALA A 374 -3.06 -28.04 -7.79
N ASP A 375 -2.29 -28.82 -8.56
CA ASP A 375 -1.60 -30.02 -8.07
C ASP A 375 -0.26 -29.67 -7.37
N THR A 376 0.19 -28.42 -7.47
CA THR A 376 1.33 -27.92 -6.71
C THR A 376 0.85 -27.55 -5.30
N GLY A 377 1.55 -27.98 -4.25
CA GLY A 377 1.26 -27.57 -2.88
C GLY A 377 1.92 -28.45 -1.82
N ARG A 378 1.95 -27.98 -0.57
CA ARG A 378 2.33 -28.76 0.62
C ARG A 378 1.23 -28.66 1.67
N HIS A 379 1.13 -29.67 2.53
CA HIS A 379 0.22 -29.68 3.68
C HIS A 379 -1.25 -29.34 3.36
N GLY A 380 -1.70 -29.71 2.16
CA GLY A 380 -3.06 -29.45 1.66
C GLY A 380 -3.27 -28.07 1.05
N GLY A 381 -2.23 -27.22 0.98
CA GLY A 381 -2.23 -26.01 0.16
C GLY A 381 -2.29 -26.34 -1.33
N LYS A 382 -2.75 -25.38 -2.14
CA LYS A 382 -2.88 -25.52 -3.61
C LYS A 382 -2.31 -24.30 -4.31
N GLY A 383 -1.57 -24.53 -5.39
CA GLY A 383 -0.93 -23.47 -6.15
C GLY A 383 0.50 -23.15 -5.73
N TRP A 384 1.01 -22.12 -6.39
CA TRP A 384 2.24 -21.42 -6.02
C TRP A 384 1.90 -20.20 -5.17
N ARG A 385 2.82 -19.83 -4.28
CA ARG A 385 2.74 -18.62 -3.48
C ARG A 385 4.09 -17.96 -3.33
N ALA A 386 4.13 -16.64 -3.43
CA ALA A 386 5.29 -15.85 -3.07
C ALA A 386 5.22 -15.41 -1.60
N TYR A 387 6.30 -15.64 -0.85
CA TYR A 387 6.48 -15.11 0.50
C TYR A 387 7.63 -14.12 0.55
N SER A 388 7.39 -12.96 1.15
CA SER A 388 8.42 -11.97 1.43
C SER A 388 9.08 -12.31 2.76
N VAL A 389 10.24 -12.96 2.74
CA VAL A 389 10.93 -13.41 3.96
C VAL A 389 12.02 -12.40 4.35
N SER A 390 11.94 -11.88 5.57
CA SER A 390 12.91 -10.91 6.11
C SER A 390 13.17 -11.10 7.61
N GLY A 391 13.98 -10.22 8.21
CA GLY A 391 14.39 -10.33 9.62
C GLY A 391 15.64 -11.20 9.79
N ARG A 392 15.65 -12.06 10.81
CA ARG A 392 16.83 -12.83 11.26
C ARG A 392 17.05 -14.15 10.50
N VAL A 393 17.07 -14.10 9.16
CA VAL A 393 17.41 -15.23 8.28
C VAL A 393 18.74 -14.99 7.55
N LYS A 394 19.37 -16.03 6.99
CA LYS A 394 20.61 -15.87 6.20
C LYS A 394 20.36 -15.27 4.83
N GLU A 395 19.31 -15.73 4.16
CA GLU A 395 18.99 -15.33 2.79
C GLU A 395 17.58 -14.71 2.74
N PRO A 396 17.41 -13.47 3.21
CA PRO A 396 16.15 -12.76 3.04
C PRO A 396 15.84 -12.53 1.57
N GLY A 397 14.57 -12.41 1.23
CA GLY A 397 14.11 -12.24 -0.15
C GLY A 397 12.74 -12.88 -0.41
N VAL A 398 12.27 -12.74 -1.64
CA VAL A 398 11.01 -13.34 -2.07
C VAL A 398 11.23 -14.82 -2.37
N LYS A 399 10.42 -15.69 -1.75
CA LYS A 399 10.46 -17.15 -1.95
C LYS A 399 9.19 -17.57 -2.68
N ILE A 400 9.33 -17.96 -3.94
CA ILE A 400 8.22 -18.54 -4.74
C ILE A 400 8.25 -20.05 -4.54
N VAL A 401 7.28 -20.55 -3.78
CA VAL A 401 7.26 -21.94 -3.29
C VAL A 401 5.85 -22.52 -3.37
N PRO A 402 5.68 -23.85 -3.24
CA PRO A 402 4.35 -24.44 -3.15
C PRO A 402 3.54 -23.83 -2.00
N ALA A 403 2.26 -23.53 -2.25
CA ALA A 403 1.36 -23.03 -1.21
C ALA A 403 1.24 -24.03 -0.05
N GLY A 404 1.09 -23.53 1.18
CA GLY A 404 0.98 -24.35 2.39
C GLY A 404 2.30 -24.74 3.05
N VAL A 405 3.45 -24.27 2.57
CA VAL A 405 4.71 -24.34 3.32
C VAL A 405 4.58 -23.76 4.74
N THR A 406 5.34 -24.29 5.68
CA THR A 406 5.40 -23.78 7.05
C THR A 406 6.47 -22.70 7.21
N ALA A 407 6.43 -21.94 8.31
CA ALA A 407 7.48 -20.96 8.60
C ALA A 407 8.85 -21.65 8.80
N ARG A 408 8.86 -22.85 9.38
CA ARG A 408 10.08 -23.66 9.53
C ARG A 408 10.67 -24.04 8.17
N GLU A 409 9.85 -24.57 7.26
CA GLU A 409 10.30 -24.92 5.90
C GLU A 409 10.82 -23.69 5.16
N LEU A 410 10.13 -22.54 5.26
CA LEU A 410 10.60 -21.27 4.67
C LEU A 410 11.98 -20.84 5.18
N ILE A 411 12.23 -20.98 6.48
CA ILE A 411 13.51 -20.61 7.10
C ILE A 411 14.60 -21.61 6.68
N GLU A 412 14.36 -22.90 6.87
CA GLU A 412 15.38 -23.95 6.74
C GLU A 412 15.66 -24.33 5.28
N GLU A 413 14.64 -24.52 4.45
CA GLU A 413 14.80 -24.99 3.07
C GLU A 413 15.03 -23.85 2.07
N PHE A 414 14.40 -22.69 2.29
CA PHE A 414 14.34 -21.61 1.30
C PHE A 414 15.13 -20.35 1.67
N SER A 415 15.54 -20.20 2.94
CA SER A 415 16.24 -18.99 3.43
C SER A 415 17.60 -19.27 4.05
N GLY A 416 18.12 -20.49 3.90
CA GLY A 416 19.45 -20.89 4.39
C GLY A 416 19.56 -21.01 5.92
N GLY A 417 18.44 -20.99 6.63
CA GLY A 417 18.36 -21.02 8.09
C GLY A 417 18.39 -19.63 8.75
N MET A 418 18.53 -19.64 10.08
CA MET A 418 18.67 -18.42 10.89
C MET A 418 20.00 -17.72 10.66
N SER A 419 20.04 -16.41 10.87
CA SER A 419 21.30 -15.64 10.90
C SER A 419 22.31 -16.24 11.89
N ASP A 420 23.61 -16.02 11.64
CA ASP A 420 24.67 -16.71 12.39
C ASP A 420 24.61 -16.46 13.90
N GLY A 421 24.73 -17.54 14.68
CA GLY A 421 24.70 -17.50 16.14
C GLY A 421 23.33 -17.21 16.75
N ARG A 422 22.26 -17.18 15.94
CA ARG A 422 20.89 -16.92 16.39
C ARG A 422 20.02 -18.18 16.36
N ALA A 423 19.16 -18.32 17.34
CA ALA A 423 18.08 -19.29 17.43
C ALA A 423 16.74 -18.66 17.05
N PHE A 424 15.86 -19.45 16.44
CA PHE A 424 14.52 -19.01 16.05
C PHE A 424 13.61 -18.84 17.27
N LYS A 425 13.10 -17.62 17.50
CA LYS A 425 12.24 -17.28 18.66
C LYS A 425 10.78 -17.10 18.26
N ALA A 426 10.54 -16.25 17.26
CA ALA A 426 9.19 -15.84 16.87
C ALA A 426 9.14 -15.37 15.41
N TYR A 427 7.94 -15.24 14.86
CA TYR A 427 7.75 -14.73 13.50
C TYR A 427 6.41 -14.00 13.35
N LEU A 428 6.37 -13.05 12.42
CA LEU A 428 5.14 -12.47 11.91
C LEU A 428 4.73 -13.30 10.69
N PRO A 429 3.57 -13.98 10.66
CA PRO A 429 3.19 -14.85 9.54
C PRO A 429 2.57 -14.11 8.34
N GLY A 430 2.23 -12.84 8.49
CA GLY A 430 1.53 -12.04 7.49
C GLY A 430 1.77 -10.54 7.62
N GLY A 431 2.99 -10.14 7.95
CA GLY A 431 3.36 -8.75 8.19
C GLY A 431 2.83 -8.21 9.51
N ALA A 432 2.73 -6.88 9.62
CA ALA A 432 2.24 -6.19 10.81
C ALA A 432 0.83 -6.63 11.20
N SER A 433 -0.06 -6.84 10.22
CA SER A 433 -1.45 -7.21 10.49
C SER A 433 -1.63 -8.68 10.89
N GLY A 434 -0.67 -9.54 10.55
CA GLY A 434 -0.71 -10.98 10.78
C GLY A 434 -0.50 -11.42 12.23
N GLY A 435 -0.03 -10.56 13.14
CA GLY A 435 0.30 -10.88 14.54
C GLY A 435 1.71 -11.48 14.73
N ILE A 436 2.01 -12.00 15.92
CA ILE A 436 3.35 -12.53 16.27
C ILE A 436 3.22 -13.93 16.87
N LEU A 437 3.77 -14.95 16.21
CA LEU A 437 3.70 -16.34 16.67
C LEU A 437 5.06 -16.85 17.17
N PRO A 438 5.08 -17.71 18.21
CA PRO A 438 6.31 -18.35 18.69
C PRO A 438 6.79 -19.43 17.71
N ALA A 439 8.10 -19.72 17.75
CA ALA A 439 8.72 -20.79 16.97
C ALA A 439 8.09 -22.18 17.21
N SER A 440 7.40 -22.39 18.35
CA SER A 440 6.64 -23.61 18.64
C SER A 440 5.40 -23.81 17.76
N LEU A 441 4.93 -22.77 17.07
CA LEU A 441 3.83 -22.83 16.12
C LEU A 441 4.28 -22.75 14.65
N ALA A 442 5.59 -22.78 14.41
CA ALA A 442 6.17 -22.57 13.07
C ALA A 442 5.92 -23.70 12.08
N ASP A 443 5.38 -24.84 12.54
CA ASP A 443 5.02 -26.00 11.72
C ASP A 443 3.56 -25.95 11.23
N ILE A 444 2.83 -24.88 11.56
CA ILE A 444 1.50 -24.64 10.99
C ILE A 444 1.65 -24.14 9.55
N PRO A 445 0.92 -24.72 8.57
CA PRO A 445 0.93 -24.26 7.19
C PRO A 445 0.57 -22.78 7.06
N LEU A 446 1.36 -22.03 6.28
CA LEU A 446 1.10 -20.63 5.95
C LEU A 446 0.08 -20.54 4.80
N ASP A 447 -1.18 -20.82 5.11
CA ASP A 447 -2.27 -20.75 4.14
C ASP A 447 -3.52 -20.09 4.74
N PHE A 448 -4.42 -19.63 3.87
CA PHE A 448 -5.67 -19.00 4.26
C PHE A 448 -6.50 -19.91 5.17
N GLY A 449 -7.00 -19.40 6.29
CA GLY A 449 -7.83 -20.17 7.23
C GLY A 449 -7.06 -21.02 8.24
N LYS A 450 -5.73 -21.07 8.20
CA LYS A 450 -4.91 -21.95 9.05
C LYS A 450 -4.43 -21.31 10.34
N LEU A 451 -4.26 -19.99 10.38
CA LEU A 451 -3.67 -19.28 11.52
C LEU A 451 -4.70 -18.52 12.35
N GLU A 452 -5.91 -18.37 11.83
CA GLU A 452 -7.03 -17.66 12.46
C GLU A 452 -7.38 -18.25 13.84
N PRO A 453 -7.35 -19.58 14.08
CA PRO A 453 -7.53 -20.15 15.42
C PRO A 453 -6.46 -19.70 16.43
N HIS A 454 -5.32 -19.22 15.95
CA HIS A 454 -4.20 -18.75 16.76
C HIS A 454 -4.19 -17.24 16.95
N GLY A 455 -5.17 -16.50 16.40
CA GLY A 455 -5.25 -15.04 16.45
C GLY A 455 -4.43 -14.33 15.37
N CYS A 456 -4.04 -15.06 14.32
CA CYS A 456 -3.13 -14.61 13.27
C CYS A 456 -3.70 -14.92 11.88
N PHE A 457 -3.06 -14.40 10.83
CA PHE A 457 -3.34 -14.80 9.44
C PHE A 457 -2.10 -14.57 8.56
N THR A 458 -2.03 -15.27 7.42
CA THR A 458 -0.88 -15.19 6.50
C THR A 458 -0.87 -13.93 5.63
N GLY A 459 -2.03 -13.33 5.40
CA GLY A 459 -2.16 -12.03 4.74
C GLY A 459 -1.47 -11.99 3.38
N SER A 460 -0.71 -10.93 3.14
CA SER A 460 0.07 -10.70 1.92
C SER A 460 1.26 -11.66 1.74
N GLY A 461 1.52 -12.58 2.67
CA GLY A 461 2.68 -13.49 2.60
C GLY A 461 3.98 -12.87 3.11
N ALA A 462 3.93 -11.78 3.88
CA ALA A 462 5.08 -11.25 4.59
C ALA A 462 5.44 -12.11 5.81
N VAL A 463 6.65 -12.66 5.83
CA VAL A 463 7.19 -13.45 6.94
C VAL A 463 8.40 -12.75 7.53
N VAL A 464 8.25 -12.15 8.71
CA VAL A 464 9.35 -11.46 9.42
C VAL A 464 9.82 -12.33 10.57
N VAL A 465 11.08 -12.77 10.53
CA VAL A 465 11.65 -13.72 11.48
C VAL A 465 12.41 -13.00 12.60
N LEU A 466 12.15 -13.41 13.84
CA LEU A 466 12.74 -12.87 15.07
C LEU A 466 13.60 -13.94 15.76
N ALA A 467 14.75 -13.52 16.27
CA ALA A 467 15.72 -14.39 16.94
C ALA A 467 15.65 -14.30 18.46
N ASP A 468 16.38 -15.20 19.12
CA ASP A 468 16.76 -15.02 20.52
C ASP A 468 17.51 -13.69 20.71
N GLY A 469 17.11 -12.93 21.72
CA GLY A 469 17.62 -11.58 22.00
C GLY A 469 16.86 -10.45 21.31
N ASP A 470 15.93 -10.73 20.39
CA ASP A 470 14.96 -9.70 19.95
C ASP A 470 13.83 -9.57 20.99
N ASP A 471 13.43 -8.32 21.27
CA ASP A 471 12.40 -7.95 22.23
C ASP A 471 11.01 -7.98 21.56
N ILE A 472 10.13 -8.87 22.02
CA ILE A 472 8.79 -9.05 21.44
C ILE A 472 7.85 -7.91 21.84
N GLY A 473 8.01 -7.35 23.04
CA GLY A 473 7.23 -6.18 23.48
C GLY A 473 7.56 -4.95 22.63
N ALA A 474 8.85 -4.71 22.39
CA ALA A 474 9.31 -3.65 21.48
C ALA A 474 8.83 -3.88 20.04
N ALA A 475 8.92 -5.11 19.53
CA ALA A 475 8.39 -5.46 18.21
C ALA A 475 6.88 -5.19 18.11
N ALA A 476 6.09 -5.63 19.08
CA ALA A 476 4.65 -5.37 19.09
C ALA A 476 4.33 -3.87 19.19
N LEU A 477 5.10 -3.10 19.97
CA LEU A 477 4.96 -1.65 20.08
C LEU A 477 5.29 -0.94 18.76
N ASN A 478 6.35 -1.37 18.04
CA ASN A 478 6.67 -0.86 16.70
C ASN A 478 5.47 -1.02 15.76
N LEU A 479 4.87 -2.22 15.72
CA LEU A 479 3.71 -2.51 14.87
C LEU A 479 2.47 -1.70 15.29
N MET A 480 2.24 -1.50 16.59
CA MET A 480 1.12 -0.66 17.05
C MET A 480 1.33 0.82 16.71
N ARG A 481 2.56 1.33 16.80
CA ARG A 481 2.90 2.69 16.35
C ARG A 481 2.68 2.87 14.85
N PHE A 482 3.02 1.87 14.05
CA PHE A 482 2.69 1.84 12.63
C PHE A 482 1.17 1.97 12.40
N PHE A 483 0.34 1.15 13.07
CA PHE A 483 -1.13 1.27 12.93
C PHE A 483 -1.70 2.60 13.45
N ALA A 484 -1.07 3.20 14.47
CA ALA A 484 -1.44 4.52 14.95
C ALA A 484 -1.16 5.61 13.90
N TYR A 485 0.00 5.53 13.25
CA TYR A 485 0.39 6.46 12.19
C TYR A 485 -0.45 6.30 10.91
N GLU A 486 -0.71 5.05 10.50
CA GLU A 486 -1.41 4.74 9.24
C GLU A 486 -2.95 4.71 9.35
N SER A 487 -3.49 4.95 10.53
CA SER A 487 -4.94 5.06 10.70
C SER A 487 -5.47 6.26 9.90
N CYS A 488 -6.37 6.01 8.93
CA CYS A 488 -7.03 7.06 8.16
C CYS A 488 -7.88 8.05 8.99
N GLY A 489 -8.11 7.75 10.27
CA GLY A 489 -8.78 8.64 11.22
C GLY A 489 -10.31 8.60 11.19
N GLN A 490 -10.92 7.81 10.29
CA GLN A 490 -12.37 7.82 10.06
C GLN A 490 -13.19 7.27 11.24
N CYS A 491 -12.81 6.13 11.82
CA CYS A 491 -13.56 5.51 12.91
C CYS A 491 -12.85 5.68 14.25
N THR A 492 -13.61 6.05 15.29
CA THR A 492 -13.13 6.20 16.66
C THR A 492 -12.35 5.00 17.20
N PRO A 493 -12.85 3.74 17.09
CA PRO A 493 -12.14 2.59 17.67
C PRO A 493 -10.73 2.43 17.10
N CYS A 494 -10.56 2.56 15.78
CA CYS A 494 -9.24 2.53 15.17
C CYS A 494 -8.41 3.77 15.53
N ARG A 495 -8.91 4.99 15.22
CA ARG A 495 -8.15 6.24 15.37
C ARG A 495 -7.61 6.47 16.78
N VAL A 496 -8.47 6.26 17.78
CA VAL A 496 -8.13 6.52 19.18
C VAL A 496 -7.60 5.24 19.85
N GLY A 497 -8.02 4.07 19.40
CA GLY A 497 -7.61 2.81 20.00
C GLY A 497 -6.15 2.47 19.72
N THR A 498 -5.68 2.62 18.48
CA THR A 498 -4.26 2.39 18.16
C THR A 498 -3.33 3.34 18.92
N GLU A 499 -3.69 4.63 18.99
CA GLU A 499 -2.94 5.64 19.74
C GLU A 499 -2.85 5.29 21.24
N LYS A 500 -3.99 4.98 21.87
CA LYS A 500 -4.01 4.59 23.29
C LYS A 500 -3.29 3.28 23.56
N ALA A 501 -3.43 2.30 22.68
CA ALA A 501 -2.72 1.03 22.81
C ALA A 501 -1.21 1.25 22.74
N ALA A 502 -0.72 2.05 21.78
CA ALA A 502 0.70 2.38 21.68
C ALA A 502 1.26 3.07 22.94
N LEU A 503 0.49 3.98 23.54
CA LEU A 503 0.88 4.63 24.80
C LEU A 503 0.96 3.65 25.96
N LEU A 504 -0.05 2.79 26.12
CA LEU A 504 -0.08 1.78 27.18
C LEU A 504 1.02 0.72 27.00
N MET A 505 1.30 0.31 25.76
CA MET A 505 2.34 -0.67 25.44
C MET A 505 3.76 -0.11 25.60
N ALA A 506 3.93 1.22 25.67
CA ALA A 506 5.21 1.86 25.94
C ALA A 506 5.60 1.83 27.44
N GLU A 507 4.67 1.45 28.32
CA GLU A 507 4.95 1.25 29.74
C GLU A 507 5.71 -0.08 29.97
N PRO A 508 6.55 -0.18 31.03
CA PRO A 508 7.35 -1.38 31.29
C PRO A 508 6.54 -2.65 31.57
N ALA A 509 5.30 -2.52 32.03
CA ALA A 509 4.41 -3.63 32.32
C ALA A 509 3.03 -3.32 31.74
N TRP A 510 2.52 -4.24 30.93
CA TRP A 510 1.25 -4.05 30.24
C TRP A 510 0.07 -4.33 31.17
N ASP A 511 -1.00 -3.54 31.04
CA ASP A 511 -2.28 -3.87 31.67
C ASP A 511 -3.11 -4.75 30.73
N ARG A 512 -3.07 -6.07 30.98
CA ARG A 512 -3.79 -7.07 30.17
C ARG A 512 -5.28 -6.75 30.01
N ASN A 513 -5.94 -6.29 31.08
CA ASN A 513 -7.39 -6.11 31.06
C ASN A 513 -7.77 -4.91 30.20
N VAL A 514 -7.06 -3.79 30.37
CA VAL A 514 -7.31 -2.57 29.60
C VAL A 514 -6.96 -2.76 28.13
N LEU A 515 -5.83 -3.40 27.84
CA LEU A 515 -5.40 -3.65 26.46
C LEU A 515 -6.32 -4.65 25.74
N GLU A 516 -6.83 -5.68 26.42
CA GLU A 516 -7.77 -6.62 25.81
C GLU A 516 -9.14 -5.97 25.55
N ASP A 517 -9.63 -5.11 26.45
CA ASP A 517 -10.85 -4.33 26.25
C ASP A 517 -10.72 -3.43 25.00
N LEU A 518 -9.60 -2.73 24.88
CA LEU A 518 -9.30 -1.89 23.73
C LEU A 518 -9.20 -2.71 22.43
N ALA A 519 -8.53 -3.86 22.49
CA ALA A 519 -8.39 -4.78 21.37
C ALA A 519 -9.75 -5.32 20.89
N ALA A 520 -10.66 -5.62 21.81
CA ALA A 520 -12.02 -6.07 21.48
C ALA A 520 -12.82 -4.97 20.77
N VAL A 521 -12.79 -3.74 21.30
CA VAL A 521 -13.49 -2.59 20.69
C VAL A 521 -12.94 -2.29 19.29
N MET A 522 -11.62 -2.37 19.10
CA MET A 522 -10.99 -2.21 17.79
C MET A 522 -11.43 -3.29 16.79
N ALA A 523 -11.41 -4.56 17.22
CA ALA A 523 -11.80 -5.70 16.39
C ALA A 523 -13.27 -5.65 15.96
N ASP A 524 -14.18 -5.30 16.88
CA ASP A 524 -15.62 -5.41 16.64
C ASP A 524 -16.22 -4.19 15.95
N ALA A 525 -15.68 -2.99 16.19
CA ALA A 525 -16.32 -1.73 15.80
C ALA A 525 -15.56 -0.95 14.69
N SER A 526 -14.43 -1.45 14.20
CA SER A 526 -13.71 -0.82 13.09
C SER A 526 -14.38 -1.07 11.74
N ILE A 527 -14.42 -0.04 10.89
CA ILE A 527 -15.09 -0.06 9.57
C ILE A 527 -14.36 -0.96 8.56
N CYS A 528 -13.04 -1.05 8.65
CA CYS A 528 -12.19 -1.75 7.70
C CYS A 528 -11.22 -2.72 8.38
N GLY A 529 -10.55 -3.54 7.55
CA GLY A 529 -9.64 -4.58 8.03
C GLY A 529 -8.44 -4.06 8.82
N LEU A 530 -7.98 -2.82 8.58
CA LEU A 530 -6.85 -2.22 9.32
C LEU A 530 -7.17 -2.16 10.82
N GLY A 531 -8.26 -1.49 11.20
CA GLY A 531 -8.62 -1.37 12.61
C GLY A 531 -9.01 -2.71 13.25
N GLN A 532 -9.53 -3.64 12.45
CA GLN A 532 -9.88 -4.99 12.92
C GLN A 532 -8.65 -5.85 13.21
N ALA A 533 -7.58 -5.71 12.42
CA ALA A 533 -6.35 -6.50 12.55
C ALA A 533 -5.26 -5.81 13.40
N ALA A 534 -5.31 -4.49 13.58
CA ALA A 534 -4.34 -3.74 14.36
C ALA A 534 -4.07 -4.29 15.78
N PRO A 535 -5.04 -4.90 16.51
CA PRO A 535 -4.77 -5.50 17.81
C PRO A 535 -4.04 -6.86 17.77
N ASN A 536 -3.84 -7.46 16.60
CA ASN A 536 -3.28 -8.82 16.50
C ASN A 536 -1.87 -8.93 17.10
N PRO A 537 -0.91 -8.03 16.83
CA PRO A 537 0.41 -8.07 17.46
C PRO A 537 0.34 -7.99 18.98
N LEU A 538 -0.48 -7.07 19.49
CA LEU A 538 -0.73 -6.86 20.92
C LEU A 538 -1.28 -8.15 21.57
N ARG A 539 -2.37 -8.70 21.03
CA ARG A 539 -3.01 -9.91 21.56
C ARG A 539 -2.07 -11.11 21.54
N CYS A 540 -1.33 -11.27 20.45
CA CYS A 540 -0.40 -12.38 20.31
C CYS A 540 0.79 -12.27 21.27
N ALA A 541 1.34 -11.07 21.45
CA ALA A 541 2.40 -10.82 22.44
C ALA A 541 1.93 -11.19 23.85
N MET A 542 0.76 -10.71 24.29
CA MET A 542 0.20 -11.05 25.60
C MET A 542 -0.13 -12.54 25.79
N LYS A 543 -0.45 -13.25 24.70
CA LYS A 543 -0.85 -14.66 24.72
C LYS A 543 0.36 -15.60 24.74
N TYR A 544 1.34 -15.35 23.88
CA TYR A 544 2.43 -16.28 23.63
C TYR A 544 3.75 -15.87 24.29
N PHE A 545 3.89 -14.60 24.67
CA PHE A 545 5.11 -14.04 25.26
C PHE A 545 4.81 -13.16 26.49
N PRO A 546 4.06 -13.66 27.49
CA PRO A 546 3.67 -12.84 28.65
C PRO A 546 4.87 -12.27 29.41
N GLU A 547 5.95 -13.03 29.55
CA GLU A 547 7.17 -12.60 30.22
C GLU A 547 7.87 -11.43 29.50
N ASP A 548 7.83 -11.41 28.16
CA ASP A 548 8.43 -10.33 27.35
C ASP A 548 7.65 -9.01 27.43
N VAL A 549 6.41 -9.03 27.95
CA VAL A 549 5.54 -7.85 28.09
C VAL A 549 5.19 -7.54 29.56
N GLY A 550 5.87 -8.20 30.50
CA GLY A 550 5.71 -7.96 31.94
C GLY A 550 4.39 -8.46 32.54
N LEU A 551 3.84 -9.57 32.01
CA LEU A 551 2.56 -10.18 32.43
C LEU A 551 2.69 -11.51 33.17
#